data_AF-A0A9E4CW40-F1
#
_entry.id   AF-A0A9E4CW40-F1
#
_cell.length_a   1.000
_cell.length_b   1.000
_cell.length_c   1.000
_cell.angle_alpha   90.00
_cell.angle_beta   90.00
_cell.angle_gamma   90.00
#
_symmetry.space_group_name_H-M   'P 1'
#
loop_
_entity.id
_entity.type
_entity.pdbx_description
1 polymer ?
#
loop_
_entity_poly.entity_id
_entity_poly.type
_entity_poly.pdbx_seq_one_letter_code
_entity_poly.pdbx_strand_id
1 'polypeptide(L)'
;MSDPSLFDFEAPGEDSPAGGVDLASLNPDQLDAVVHRGGPLLVVAGAGSGKTRVLTHRIAHLVDDGVPPSSILAITFTNKAADEMKHRVAALVGPRVKAMWVCTFHAACVRILRVHGDALGYPRSFSIYDQSDAQRLAGYVVRDLGLDAKRFPPRGAQGQISLWKNELVSPEQALTRATNPFERKQAEIYAEYQARLAKAGAMDFDDLLMNTVRLFREHPEVLAHYQQRFRYILIDEYQDTNQAQNEIALSLAAHHEQITIVGDHDQCLPPGTMVRTADGEVPIESVREGDTVLGTGGHLDLEPGVVRTVKEGRYRGPVVRVRVDGADLVGTPHHLVPAAFTVPEGRHLVYLMLRADRGYRIGRTKSVRQTGEGYAEAGFRVRSVQEHADAMWVLRVCDTLAEAAFWEARLSADYGLPTACFHSGGRSLALNDEWLRRLFSAIDTDARAKILMDELLVSDEFPHHRPQNGARRNTVNLTMFSDQRARVGYHRIQWSSSNEDAVERVRRADVKLRAGKRGMRFETSFKEYAAALREAHRVADAGGFHLRRRAMIDHTTYDLTPLSHLHAGMTVLV
;
A
#
# COMPACT_ATOMS: atom_id res chain seq x y z
N MET A 1 -19.64 20.44 16.57
CA MET A 1 -20.50 19.24 16.59
C MET A 1 -20.07 18.39 15.42
N SER A 2 -19.25 17.36 15.66
CA SER A 2 -18.85 16.39 14.63
C SER A 2 -19.90 15.29 14.57
N ASP A 3 -20.44 15.08 13.39
CA ASP A 3 -21.53 14.16 13.07
C ASP A 3 -21.17 12.69 13.43
N PRO A 4 -21.98 11.99 14.25
CA PRO A 4 -21.81 10.56 14.56
C PRO A 4 -21.97 9.62 13.35
N SER A 5 -22.46 10.12 12.20
CA SER A 5 -22.74 9.33 10.99
C SER A 5 -21.52 8.69 10.32
N LEU A 6 -20.29 9.05 10.72
CA LEU A 6 -19.02 8.49 10.22
C LEU A 6 -18.81 6.99 10.51
N PHE A 7 -19.72 6.34 11.26
CA PHE A 7 -19.60 4.95 11.69
C PHE A 7 -20.81 4.07 11.35
N ASP A 8 -21.85 4.63 10.75
CA ASP A 8 -23.08 3.90 10.46
C ASP A 8 -22.99 3.20 9.11
N PHE A 9 -23.03 1.87 9.19
CA PHE A 9 -23.00 0.95 8.06
C PHE A 9 -24.41 0.38 7.88
N GLU A 10 -24.98 0.57 6.69
CA GLU A 10 -26.17 -0.18 6.26
C GLU A 10 -25.74 -1.59 5.86
N ALA A 11 -25.97 -2.54 6.76
CA ALA A 11 -25.77 -3.96 6.46
C ALA A 11 -26.86 -4.46 5.49
N PRO A 12 -26.58 -5.54 4.72
CA PRO A 12 -27.66 -6.29 4.09
C PRO A 12 -28.72 -6.66 5.13
N GLY A 13 -30.00 -6.59 4.74
CA GLY A 13 -31.14 -6.83 5.62
C GLY A 13 -31.08 -8.20 6.31
N GLU A 14 -31.80 -8.34 7.43
CA GLU A 14 -31.79 -9.55 8.29
C GLU A 14 -32.10 -10.85 7.53
N ASP A 15 -32.68 -10.77 6.34
CA ASP A 15 -33.05 -11.90 5.47
C ASP A 15 -32.00 -12.34 4.44
N SER A 16 -30.80 -11.75 4.42
CA SER A 16 -29.73 -12.21 3.49
C SER A 16 -29.03 -13.44 4.05
N PRO A 17 -29.10 -14.62 3.40
CA PRO A 17 -28.41 -15.81 3.88
C PRO A 17 -26.90 -15.59 3.85
N ALA A 18 -26.22 -15.92 4.96
CA ALA A 18 -24.76 -15.93 5.01
C ALA A 18 -24.23 -16.94 3.98
N GLY A 19 -23.39 -16.47 3.05
CA GLY A 19 -22.62 -17.37 2.19
C GLY A 19 -21.53 -18.00 3.05
N GLY A 20 -21.78 -19.19 3.60
CA GLY A 20 -20.85 -19.87 4.50
C GLY A 20 -19.44 -20.00 3.93
N VAL A 21 -18.46 -20.31 4.78
CA VAL A 21 -17.05 -20.31 4.39
C VAL A 21 -16.73 -21.46 3.43
N ASP A 22 -16.56 -21.15 2.15
CA ASP A 22 -16.02 -22.09 1.17
C ASP A 22 -14.49 -22.18 1.29
N LEU A 23 -14.04 -23.08 2.17
CA LEU A 23 -12.63 -23.40 2.37
C LEU A 23 -11.99 -24.08 1.15
N ALA A 24 -12.78 -24.73 0.27
CA ALA A 24 -12.26 -25.40 -0.91
C ALA A 24 -11.78 -24.42 -1.99
N SER A 25 -12.22 -23.16 -1.91
CA SER A 25 -11.78 -22.08 -2.80
C SER A 25 -10.40 -21.48 -2.46
N LEU A 26 -9.76 -21.93 -1.37
CA LEU A 26 -8.46 -21.45 -0.90
C LEU A 26 -7.33 -22.36 -1.37
N ASN A 27 -6.18 -21.76 -1.72
CA ASN A 27 -4.96 -22.55 -1.95
C ASN A 27 -4.43 -23.14 -0.62
N PRO A 28 -3.52 -24.12 -0.64
CA PRO A 28 -3.05 -24.78 0.59
C PRO A 28 -2.48 -23.83 1.64
N ASP A 29 -1.71 -22.81 1.26
CA ASP A 29 -1.09 -21.87 2.21
C ASP A 29 -2.14 -20.91 2.81
N GLN A 30 -3.09 -20.45 2.00
CA GLN A 30 -4.23 -19.66 2.45
C GLN A 30 -5.12 -20.48 3.38
N LEU A 31 -5.37 -21.75 3.06
CA LEU A 31 -6.13 -22.65 3.89
C LEU A 31 -5.43 -22.87 5.22
N ASP A 32 -4.13 -23.15 5.23
CA ASP A 32 -3.32 -23.32 6.44
C ASP A 32 -3.40 -22.07 7.34
N ALA A 33 -3.24 -20.88 6.77
CA ALA A 33 -3.38 -19.62 7.51
C ALA A 33 -4.82 -19.40 8.03
N VAL A 34 -5.85 -19.78 7.27
CA VAL A 34 -7.26 -19.63 7.68
C VAL A 34 -7.62 -20.59 8.81
N VAL A 35 -7.22 -21.86 8.72
CA VAL A 35 -7.55 -22.91 9.71
C VAL A 35 -6.58 -22.97 10.88
N HIS A 36 -5.49 -22.20 10.85
CA HIS A 36 -4.51 -22.17 11.93
C HIS A 36 -5.16 -21.89 13.29
N ARG A 37 -4.99 -22.83 14.23
CA ARG A 37 -5.53 -22.73 15.60
C ARG A 37 -4.39 -22.61 16.61
N GLY A 38 -4.52 -21.64 17.50
CA GLY A 38 -3.66 -21.50 18.67
C GLY A 38 -2.38 -20.73 18.41
N GLY A 39 -2.12 -19.72 19.23
CA GLY A 39 -0.86 -18.96 19.25
C GLY A 39 -0.75 -17.88 18.18
N PRO A 40 0.37 -17.14 18.17
CA PRO A 40 0.60 -16.07 17.21
C PRO A 40 0.84 -16.61 15.80
N LEU A 41 0.22 -15.97 14.81
CA LEU A 41 0.38 -16.28 13.39
C LEU A 41 0.93 -15.05 12.65
N LEU A 42 2.07 -15.23 11.99
CA LEU A 42 2.59 -14.27 11.00
C LEU A 42 2.37 -14.85 9.60
N VAL A 43 1.54 -14.18 8.81
CA VAL A 43 1.35 -14.49 7.39
C VAL A 43 2.21 -13.52 6.59
N VAL A 44 3.33 -14.04 6.07
CA VAL A 44 4.19 -13.30 5.15
C VAL A 44 3.62 -13.46 3.75
N ALA A 45 3.12 -12.36 3.20
CA ALA A 45 2.31 -12.41 2.00
C ALA A 45 2.62 -11.21 1.12
N GLY A 46 3.12 -11.49 -0.07
CA GLY A 46 3.40 -10.48 -1.09
C GLY A 46 2.13 -9.77 -1.56
N ALA A 47 2.32 -8.65 -2.24
CA ALA A 47 1.31 -8.01 -3.08
C ALA A 47 0.45 -9.01 -3.90
N GLY A 48 -0.87 -8.90 -3.87
CA GLY A 48 -1.80 -9.75 -4.65
C GLY A 48 -2.01 -11.20 -4.17
N SER A 49 -1.23 -11.70 -3.21
CA SER A 49 -1.29 -13.09 -2.67
C SER A 49 -2.61 -13.45 -1.94
N GLY A 50 -3.53 -12.48 -1.81
CA GLY A 50 -4.80 -12.65 -1.12
C GLY A 50 -4.74 -12.39 0.38
N LYS A 51 -3.80 -11.55 0.87
CA LYS A 51 -3.72 -11.07 2.27
C LYS A 51 -5.09 -10.81 2.92
N THR A 52 -5.85 -9.90 2.31
CA THR A 52 -7.18 -9.53 2.79
C THR A 52 -8.18 -10.68 2.68
N ARG A 53 -8.06 -11.56 1.68
CA ARG A 53 -8.89 -12.77 1.56
C ARG A 53 -8.61 -13.75 2.70
N VAL A 54 -7.34 -13.98 3.04
CA VAL A 54 -6.93 -14.81 4.18
C VAL A 54 -7.52 -14.27 5.48
N LEU A 55 -7.39 -12.96 5.74
CA LEU A 55 -7.95 -12.35 6.95
C LEU A 55 -9.47 -12.47 7.02
N THR A 56 -10.17 -12.15 5.93
CA THR A 56 -11.65 -12.20 5.89
C THR A 56 -12.18 -13.63 6.04
N HIS A 57 -11.57 -14.61 5.35
CA HIS A 57 -11.94 -16.02 5.49
C HIS A 57 -11.58 -16.56 6.87
N ARG A 58 -10.46 -16.14 7.47
CA ARG A 58 -10.09 -16.51 8.84
C ARG A 58 -11.10 -16.00 9.86
N ILE A 59 -11.53 -14.74 9.75
CA ILE A 59 -12.59 -14.19 10.61
C ILE A 59 -13.87 -15.01 10.46
N ALA A 60 -14.26 -15.31 9.23
CA ALA A 60 -15.46 -16.10 8.98
C ALA A 60 -15.35 -17.53 9.54
N HIS A 61 -14.20 -18.19 9.35
CA HIS A 61 -13.92 -19.52 9.89
C HIS A 61 -13.97 -19.54 11.43
N LEU A 62 -13.39 -18.53 12.09
CA LEU A 62 -13.47 -18.39 13.55
C LEU A 62 -14.93 -18.26 14.02
N VAL A 63 -15.73 -17.47 13.33
CA VAL A 63 -17.16 -17.29 13.67
C VAL A 63 -17.95 -18.59 13.46
N ASP A 64 -17.68 -19.33 12.38
CA ASP A 64 -18.31 -20.63 12.12
C ASP A 64 -17.90 -21.70 13.14
N ASP A 65 -16.67 -21.62 13.64
CA ASP A 65 -16.15 -22.43 14.75
C ASP A 65 -16.73 -22.03 16.13
N GLY A 66 -17.66 -21.08 16.18
CA GLY A 66 -18.37 -20.67 17.39
C GLY A 66 -17.67 -19.58 18.20
N VAL A 67 -16.65 -18.91 17.65
CA VAL A 67 -16.05 -17.73 18.30
C VAL A 67 -17.07 -16.59 18.30
N PRO A 68 -17.38 -15.99 19.46
CA PRO A 68 -18.27 -14.84 19.52
C PRO A 68 -17.71 -13.67 18.69
N PRO A 69 -18.44 -13.09 17.72
CA PRO A 69 -17.92 -12.00 16.88
C PRO A 69 -17.43 -10.80 17.69
N SER A 70 -18.05 -10.50 18.84
CA SER A 70 -17.62 -9.43 19.76
C SER A 70 -16.24 -9.60 20.36
N SER A 71 -15.67 -10.82 20.25
CA SER A 71 -14.32 -11.14 20.69
C SER A 71 -13.25 -11.03 19.61
N ILE A 72 -13.63 -10.59 18.41
CA ILE A 72 -12.73 -10.41 17.27
C ILE A 72 -12.48 -8.92 17.04
N LEU A 73 -11.19 -8.56 17.00
CA LEU A 73 -10.68 -7.26 16.60
C LEU A 73 -9.87 -7.40 15.31
N ALA A 74 -10.33 -6.81 14.22
CA ALA A 74 -9.63 -6.70 12.95
C ALA A 74 -9.22 -5.24 12.71
N ILE A 75 -7.92 -5.03 12.55
CA ILE A 75 -7.31 -3.70 12.36
C ILE A 75 -6.72 -3.60 10.95
N THR A 76 -7.01 -2.49 10.28
CA THR A 76 -6.40 -2.11 8.99
C THR A 76 -5.76 -0.73 9.08
N PHE A 77 -4.93 -0.37 8.10
CA PHE A 77 -4.23 0.91 8.10
C PHE A 77 -5.11 2.09 7.68
N THR A 78 -6.02 1.89 6.72
CA THR A 78 -6.87 2.96 6.15
C THR A 78 -8.35 2.71 6.41
N ASN A 79 -9.15 3.79 6.49
CA ASN A 79 -10.60 3.67 6.62
C ASN A 79 -11.21 2.90 5.45
N LYS A 80 -10.72 3.16 4.22
CA LYS A 80 -11.17 2.43 3.03
C LYS A 80 -10.92 0.91 3.17
N ALA A 81 -9.74 0.51 3.63
CA ALA A 81 -9.42 -0.91 3.84
C ALA A 81 -10.28 -1.53 4.97
N ALA A 82 -10.52 -0.77 6.05
CA ALA A 82 -11.43 -1.21 7.11
C ALA A 82 -12.85 -1.43 6.57
N ASP A 83 -13.37 -0.48 5.80
CA ASP A 83 -14.70 -0.57 5.21
C ASP A 83 -14.79 -1.73 4.22
N GLU A 84 -13.82 -1.88 3.34
CA GLU A 84 -13.77 -2.99 2.39
C GLU A 84 -13.69 -4.34 3.10
N MET A 85 -12.82 -4.49 4.09
CA MET A 85 -12.71 -5.69 4.92
C MET A 85 -14.04 -5.98 5.63
N LYS A 86 -14.69 -4.95 6.19
CA LYS A 86 -15.99 -5.06 6.84
C LYS A 86 -17.07 -5.55 5.88
N HIS A 87 -17.13 -5.04 4.64
CA HIS A 87 -18.05 -5.52 3.61
C HIS A 87 -17.78 -6.98 3.23
N ARG A 88 -16.50 -7.35 3.03
CA ARG A 88 -16.09 -8.72 2.70
C ARG A 88 -16.46 -9.70 3.81
N VAL A 89 -16.20 -9.36 5.07
CA VAL A 89 -16.61 -10.18 6.21
C VAL A 89 -18.13 -10.25 6.32
N ALA A 90 -18.85 -9.14 6.12
CA ALA A 90 -20.31 -9.11 6.13
C ALA A 90 -20.93 -10.07 5.11
N ALA A 91 -20.33 -10.21 3.93
CA ALA A 91 -20.78 -11.16 2.91
C ALA A 91 -20.65 -12.63 3.37
N LEU A 92 -19.67 -12.94 4.23
CA LEU A 92 -19.39 -14.29 4.71
C LEU A 92 -20.18 -14.64 5.98
N VAL A 93 -20.24 -13.73 6.97
CA VAL A 93 -20.86 -13.99 8.29
C VAL A 93 -22.20 -13.28 8.50
N GLY A 94 -22.67 -12.53 7.50
CA GLY A 94 -23.92 -11.78 7.53
C GLY A 94 -23.94 -10.69 8.61
N PRO A 95 -25.08 -10.45 9.28
CA PRO A 95 -25.25 -9.35 10.23
C PRO A 95 -24.38 -9.47 11.50
N ARG A 96 -23.80 -10.65 11.75
CA ARG A 96 -22.88 -10.91 12.88
C ARG A 96 -21.64 -10.00 12.87
N VAL A 97 -21.26 -9.48 11.69
CA VAL A 97 -20.19 -8.49 11.52
C VAL A 97 -20.39 -7.21 12.35
N LYS A 98 -21.63 -6.86 12.73
CA LYS A 98 -21.91 -5.65 13.51
C LYS A 98 -21.36 -5.72 14.94
N ALA A 99 -21.20 -6.93 15.49
CA ALA A 99 -20.73 -7.13 16.85
C ALA A 99 -19.19 -7.09 16.97
N MET A 100 -18.46 -7.34 15.89
CA MET A 100 -16.99 -7.31 15.84
C MET A 100 -16.44 -5.89 15.63
N TRP A 101 -15.18 -5.69 15.98
CA TRP A 101 -14.47 -4.45 15.63
C TRP A 101 -13.66 -4.67 14.36
N VAL A 102 -14.12 -4.10 13.24
CA VAL A 102 -13.34 -3.99 11.99
C VAL A 102 -13.11 -2.50 11.75
N CYS A 103 -11.90 -2.02 12.00
CA CYS A 103 -11.61 -0.59 12.03
C CYS A 103 -10.11 -0.28 11.88
N THR A 104 -9.74 1.00 11.86
CA THR A 104 -8.31 1.39 11.93
C THR A 104 -7.81 1.46 13.36
N PHE A 105 -6.48 1.49 13.56
CA PHE A 105 -5.87 1.72 14.88
C PHE A 105 -6.46 2.96 15.57
N HIS A 106 -6.56 4.08 14.85
CA HIS A 106 -7.10 5.32 15.39
C HIS A 106 -8.57 5.17 15.80
N ALA A 107 -9.39 4.51 14.98
CA ALA A 107 -10.79 4.27 15.33
C ALA A 107 -10.95 3.39 16.58
N ALA A 108 -10.12 2.35 16.74
CA ALA A 108 -10.07 1.54 17.94
C ALA A 108 -9.66 2.38 19.17
N CYS A 109 -8.59 3.16 19.05
CA CYS A 109 -8.09 4.05 20.11
C CYS A 109 -9.14 5.10 20.52
N VAL A 110 -9.81 5.74 19.56
CA VAL A 110 -10.90 6.68 19.85
C VAL A 110 -12.00 5.97 20.63
N ARG A 111 -12.46 4.79 20.21
CA ARG A 111 -13.50 4.05 20.95
C ARG A 111 -13.09 3.75 22.39
N ILE A 112 -11.84 3.34 22.61
CA ILE A 112 -11.29 3.07 23.94
C ILE A 112 -11.25 4.36 24.78
N LEU A 113 -10.65 5.43 24.24
CA LEU A 113 -10.48 6.71 24.93
C LEU A 113 -11.79 7.46 25.15
N ARG A 114 -12.81 7.26 24.31
CA ARG A 114 -14.16 7.82 24.56
C ARG A 114 -14.81 7.24 25.81
N VAL A 115 -14.49 5.99 26.15
CA VAL A 115 -15.02 5.31 27.33
C VAL A 115 -14.16 5.60 28.57
N HIS A 116 -12.84 5.58 28.42
CA HIS A 116 -11.89 5.57 29.54
C HIS A 116 -10.91 6.76 29.59
N GLY A 117 -11.04 7.75 28.69
CA GLY A 117 -10.10 8.88 28.60
C GLY A 117 -10.13 9.81 29.82
N ASP A 118 -11.19 9.76 30.61
CA ASP A 118 -11.32 10.45 31.90
C ASP A 118 -10.29 9.97 32.92
N ALA A 119 -9.87 8.70 32.86
CA ALA A 119 -8.79 8.15 33.69
C ALA A 119 -7.43 8.83 33.43
N LEU A 120 -7.26 9.46 32.27
CA LEU A 120 -6.09 10.26 31.91
C LEU A 120 -6.30 11.77 32.07
N GLY A 121 -7.44 12.19 32.61
CA GLY A 121 -7.80 13.60 32.78
C GLY A 121 -8.37 14.27 31.53
N TYR A 122 -8.75 13.52 30.49
CA TYR A 122 -9.42 14.07 29.32
C TYR A 122 -10.94 13.95 29.44
N PRO A 123 -11.72 14.94 28.95
CA PRO A 123 -13.16 14.78 28.88
C PRO A 123 -13.51 13.67 27.89
N ARG A 124 -14.53 12.84 28.19
CA ARG A 124 -14.99 11.79 27.26
C ARG A 124 -15.38 12.36 25.89
N SER A 125 -15.80 13.61 25.84
CA SER A 125 -16.12 14.37 24.63
C SER A 125 -14.92 15.18 24.07
N PHE A 126 -13.67 14.78 24.34
CA PHE A 126 -12.47 15.45 23.83
C PHE A 126 -12.55 15.78 22.33
N SER A 127 -11.99 16.92 21.93
CA SER A 127 -11.93 17.30 20.51
C SER A 127 -10.74 16.61 19.84
N ILE A 128 -10.91 16.14 18.60
CA ILE A 128 -9.80 15.58 17.81
C ILE A 128 -9.33 16.65 16.84
N TYR A 129 -8.08 17.08 16.97
CA TYR A 129 -7.47 18.07 16.10
C TYR A 129 -6.99 17.40 14.81
N ASP A 130 -7.39 17.97 13.67
CA ASP A 130 -6.86 17.57 12.38
C ASP A 130 -5.44 18.12 12.16
N GLN A 131 -4.83 17.78 11.02
CA GLN A 131 -3.49 18.21 10.70
C GLN A 131 -3.36 19.74 10.63
N SER A 132 -4.40 20.43 10.17
CA SER A 132 -4.42 21.90 10.06
C SER A 132 -4.50 22.55 11.44
N ASP A 133 -5.29 21.98 12.34
CA ASP A 133 -5.44 22.43 13.73
C ASP A 133 -4.14 22.22 14.51
N ALA A 134 -3.53 21.04 14.37
CA ALA A 134 -2.24 20.71 14.98
C ALA A 134 -1.13 21.67 14.51
N GLN A 135 -1.02 21.93 13.20
CA GLN A 135 -0.04 22.88 12.67
C GLN A 135 -0.30 24.31 13.14
N ARG A 136 -1.56 24.73 13.23
CA ARG A 136 -1.94 26.06 13.72
C ARG A 136 -1.56 26.23 15.19
N LEU A 137 -1.83 25.22 16.02
CA LEU A 137 -1.44 25.21 17.42
C LEU A 137 0.08 25.26 17.57
N ALA A 138 0.83 24.44 16.82
CA ALA A 138 2.29 24.49 16.81
C ALA A 138 2.81 25.89 16.43
N GLY A 139 2.16 26.56 15.47
CA GLY A 139 2.49 27.94 15.10
C GLY A 139 2.25 28.95 16.22
N TYR A 140 1.16 28.82 16.97
CA TYR A 140 0.93 29.64 18.16
C TYR A 140 1.99 29.40 19.23
N VAL A 141 2.37 28.15 19.46
CA VAL A 141 3.43 27.81 20.42
C VAL A 141 4.76 28.42 20.03
N VAL A 142 5.19 28.27 18.77
CA VAL A 142 6.45 28.84 18.27
C VAL A 142 6.47 30.36 18.46
N ARG A 143 5.37 31.04 18.11
CA ARG A 143 5.25 32.49 18.28
C ARG A 143 5.32 32.90 19.75
N ASP A 144 4.56 32.22 20.61
CA ASP A 144 4.42 32.62 22.01
C ASP A 144 5.68 32.30 22.84
N LEU A 145 6.49 31.31 22.41
CA LEU A 145 7.83 31.07 22.95
C LEU A 145 8.90 32.05 22.41
N GLY A 146 8.52 33.01 21.56
CA GLY A 146 9.43 34.00 20.99
C GLY A 146 10.46 33.42 20.00
N LEU A 147 10.13 32.28 19.38
CA LEU A 147 11.04 31.59 18.45
C LEU A 147 10.86 32.07 17.01
N ASP A 148 11.96 32.11 16.25
CA ASP A 148 11.94 32.48 14.84
C ASP A 148 11.20 31.43 14.00
N ALA A 149 10.07 31.81 13.41
CA ALA A 149 9.24 30.95 12.56
C ALA A 149 9.95 30.50 11.26
N LYS A 150 11.04 31.15 10.84
CA LYS A 150 11.89 30.65 9.74
C LYS A 150 12.76 29.49 10.19
N ARG A 151 13.25 29.54 11.43
CA ARG A 151 14.10 28.50 12.03
C ARG A 151 13.29 27.33 12.56
N PHE A 152 12.10 27.58 13.09
CA PHE A 152 11.15 26.59 13.60
C PHE A 152 9.80 26.72 12.88
N PRO A 153 9.73 26.37 11.58
CA PRO A 153 8.48 26.49 10.84
C PRO A 153 7.39 25.60 11.48
N PRO A 154 6.13 26.07 11.63
CA PRO A 154 5.07 25.34 12.33
C PRO A 154 4.86 23.90 11.82
N ARG A 155 4.92 23.71 10.49
CA ARG A 155 4.85 22.39 9.87
C ARG A 155 6.02 21.48 10.27
N GLY A 156 7.23 22.03 10.37
CA GLY A 156 8.41 21.27 10.78
C GLY A 156 8.37 20.93 12.27
N ALA A 157 7.94 21.87 13.11
CA ALA A 157 7.74 21.63 14.55
C ALA A 157 6.68 20.56 14.81
N GLN A 158 5.52 20.64 14.16
CA GLN A 158 4.47 19.61 14.28
C GLN A 158 4.94 18.26 13.75
N GLY A 159 5.69 18.22 12.64
CA GLY A 159 6.27 16.99 12.12
C GLY A 159 7.24 16.31 13.10
N GLN A 160 8.06 17.09 13.81
CA GLN A 160 8.96 16.55 14.85
C GLN A 160 8.19 16.01 16.06
N ILE A 161 7.15 16.72 16.49
CA ILE A 161 6.25 16.26 17.58
C ILE A 161 5.60 14.93 17.20
N SER A 162 5.07 14.83 15.97
CA SER A 162 4.44 13.62 15.45
C SER A 162 5.41 12.44 15.45
N LEU A 163 6.68 12.64 15.06
CA LEU A 163 7.71 11.60 15.13
C LEU A 163 7.91 11.11 16.56
N TRP A 164 8.08 12.03 17.52
CA TRP A 164 8.24 11.68 18.92
C TRP A 164 7.04 10.90 19.47
N LYS A 165 5.81 11.33 19.19
CA LYS A 165 4.60 10.61 19.63
C LYS A 165 4.52 9.20 19.04
N ASN A 166 4.83 9.05 17.76
CA ASN A 166 4.83 7.74 17.07
C ASN A 166 5.91 6.78 17.61
N GLU A 167 6.99 7.32 18.18
CA GLU A 167 8.05 6.59 18.88
C GLU A 167 7.81 6.46 20.41
N LEU A 168 6.63 6.86 20.89
CA LEU A 168 6.25 6.89 22.32
C LEU A 168 7.19 7.75 23.20
N VAL A 169 7.74 8.82 22.63
CA VAL A 169 8.61 9.77 23.33
C VAL A 169 7.76 10.87 23.97
N SER A 170 7.81 10.96 25.30
CA SER A 170 7.15 12.05 26.05
C SER A 170 7.88 13.39 25.91
N PRO A 171 7.22 14.52 26.20
CA PRO A 171 7.91 15.82 26.22
C PRO A 171 9.14 15.85 27.15
N GLU A 172 9.06 15.21 28.31
CA GLU A 172 10.16 15.10 29.28
C GLU A 172 11.32 14.26 28.73
N GLN A 173 11.00 13.16 28.03
CA GLN A 173 11.99 12.32 27.37
C GLN A 173 12.64 13.06 26.19
N ALA A 174 11.87 13.82 25.40
CA ALA A 174 12.40 14.63 24.31
C ALA A 174 13.38 15.70 24.83
N LEU A 175 13.06 16.34 25.96
CA LEU A 175 13.95 17.29 26.63
C LEU A 175 15.25 16.62 27.10
N THR A 176 15.15 15.41 27.65
CA THR A 176 16.31 14.64 28.14
C THR A 176 17.21 14.14 27.01
N ARG A 177 16.61 13.79 25.86
CA ARG A 177 17.32 13.33 24.66
C ARG A 177 17.99 14.45 23.86
N ALA A 178 17.61 15.70 24.08
CA ALA A 178 18.14 16.83 23.34
C ALA A 178 19.63 17.04 23.61
N THR A 179 20.44 16.99 22.56
CA THR A 179 21.90 17.10 22.63
C THR A 179 22.43 18.50 22.32
N ASN A 180 21.60 19.33 21.68
CA ASN A 180 21.98 20.66 21.24
C ASN A 180 20.87 21.69 21.50
N PRO A 181 21.19 23.01 21.45
CA PRO A 181 20.22 24.07 21.72
C PRO A 181 19.00 24.06 20.78
N PHE A 182 19.15 23.58 19.54
CA PHE A 182 18.04 23.52 18.58
C PHE A 182 17.04 22.42 18.95
N GLU A 183 17.51 21.21 19.25
CA GLU A 183 16.69 20.10 19.73
C GLU A 183 15.99 20.43 21.05
N ARG A 184 16.69 21.11 21.96
CA ARG A 184 16.11 21.55 23.24
C ARG A 184 14.93 22.49 23.01
N LYS A 185 15.03 23.42 22.06
CA LYS A 185 13.90 24.28 21.66
C LYS A 185 12.77 23.51 21.01
N GLN A 186 13.04 22.48 20.20
CA GLN A 186 11.97 21.62 19.68
C GLN A 186 11.24 20.86 20.79
N ALA A 187 11.97 20.36 21.80
CA ALA A 187 11.37 19.69 22.93
C ALA A 187 10.56 20.65 23.84
N GLU A 188 11.02 21.89 24.03
CA GLU A 188 10.24 22.95 24.69
C GLU A 188 8.94 23.27 23.92
N ILE A 189 9.00 23.34 22.58
CA ILE A 189 7.81 23.49 21.73
C ILE A 189 6.85 22.32 21.95
N TYR A 190 7.36 21.09 22.00
CA TYR A 190 6.53 19.90 22.24
C TYR A 190 5.83 19.96 23.61
N ALA A 191 6.55 20.28 24.67
CA ALA A 191 5.99 20.38 26.01
C ALA A 191 4.84 21.40 26.09
N GLU A 192 5.05 22.61 25.56
CA GLU A 192 4.03 23.66 25.54
C GLU A 192 2.85 23.30 24.62
N TYR A 193 3.12 22.67 23.48
CA TYR A 193 2.09 22.15 22.58
C TYR A 193 1.18 21.14 23.27
N GLN A 194 1.76 20.16 23.97
CA GLN A 194 0.99 19.12 24.65
C GLN A 194 0.20 19.69 25.83
N ALA A 195 0.78 20.64 26.58
CA ALA A 195 0.09 21.32 27.66
C ALA A 195 -1.16 22.07 27.16
N ARG A 196 -1.07 22.72 25.99
CA ARG A 196 -2.22 23.42 25.39
C ARG A 196 -3.30 22.47 24.90
N LEU A 197 -2.94 21.33 24.29
CA LEU A 197 -3.90 20.30 23.90
C LEU A 197 -4.65 19.76 25.12
N ALA A 198 -3.93 19.37 26.17
CA ALA A 198 -4.52 18.88 27.40
C ALA A 198 -5.45 19.91 28.04
N LYS A 199 -5.02 21.18 28.13
CA LYS A 199 -5.85 22.28 28.66
C LYS A 199 -7.12 22.52 27.82
N ALA A 200 -7.05 22.32 26.52
CA ALA A 200 -8.20 22.43 25.62
C ALA A 200 -9.14 21.20 25.67
N GLY A 201 -8.77 20.14 26.41
CA GLY A 201 -9.48 18.86 26.36
C GLY A 201 -9.45 18.27 24.94
N ALA A 202 -8.33 18.43 24.23
CA ALA A 202 -8.17 18.00 22.86
C ALA A 202 -7.01 17.00 22.72
N MET A 203 -7.09 16.16 21.70
CA MET A 203 -6.05 15.23 21.27
C MET A 203 -5.82 15.44 19.78
N ASP A 204 -4.57 15.36 19.32
CA ASP A 204 -4.32 15.17 17.88
C ASP A 204 -4.36 13.68 17.51
N PHE A 205 -4.12 13.35 16.24
CA PHE A 205 -4.15 11.97 15.77
C PHE A 205 -3.13 11.07 16.46
N ASP A 206 -1.91 11.56 16.66
CA ASP A 206 -0.84 10.77 17.28
C ASP A 206 -1.10 10.56 18.79
N ASP A 207 -1.74 11.54 19.45
CA ASP A 207 -2.20 11.42 20.85
C ASP A 207 -3.17 10.27 21.05
N LEU A 208 -4.00 9.92 20.06
CA LEU A 208 -4.92 8.80 20.19
C LEU A 208 -4.15 7.50 20.43
N LEU A 209 -3.03 7.31 19.73
CA LEU A 209 -2.18 6.13 19.87
C LEU A 209 -1.40 6.21 21.19
N MET A 210 -0.68 7.32 21.40
CA MET A 210 0.20 7.49 22.56
C MET A 210 -0.58 7.46 23.88
N ASN A 211 -1.74 8.11 23.96
CA ASN A 211 -2.58 8.08 25.15
C ASN A 211 -3.26 6.72 25.36
N THR A 212 -3.55 5.95 24.31
CA THR A 212 -4.06 4.57 24.49
C THR A 212 -2.99 3.68 25.12
N VAL A 213 -1.73 3.78 24.66
CA VAL A 213 -0.60 3.10 25.30
C VAL A 213 -0.44 3.54 26.75
N ARG A 214 -0.50 4.86 27.00
CA ARG A 214 -0.42 5.43 28.35
C ARG A 214 -1.54 4.92 29.26
N LEU A 215 -2.78 4.89 28.76
CA LEU A 215 -3.95 4.36 29.46
C LEU A 215 -3.71 2.91 29.89
N PHE A 216 -3.26 2.06 28.96
CA PHE A 216 -2.99 0.65 29.27
C PHE A 216 -1.86 0.44 30.27
N ARG A 217 -0.85 1.32 30.30
CA ARG A 217 0.26 1.26 31.26
C ARG A 217 -0.15 1.77 32.65
N GLU A 218 -0.92 2.85 32.71
CA GLU A 218 -1.33 3.48 33.97
C GLU A 218 -2.54 2.80 34.62
N HIS A 219 -3.41 2.18 33.81
CA HIS A 219 -4.69 1.58 34.22
C HIS A 219 -4.80 0.14 33.65
N PRO A 220 -4.05 -0.82 34.22
CA PRO A 220 -3.96 -2.19 33.71
C PRO A 220 -5.29 -2.94 33.74
N GLU A 221 -6.24 -2.54 34.59
CA GLU A 221 -7.60 -3.08 34.62
C GLU A 221 -8.40 -2.74 33.35
N VAL A 222 -8.14 -1.56 32.75
CA VAL A 222 -8.74 -1.19 31.46
C VAL A 222 -8.16 -2.07 30.35
N LEU A 223 -6.83 -2.28 30.36
CA LEU A 223 -6.20 -3.21 29.43
C LEU A 223 -6.78 -4.63 29.60
N ALA A 224 -6.90 -5.12 30.83
CA ALA A 224 -7.45 -6.44 31.13
C ALA A 224 -8.89 -6.60 30.62
N HIS A 225 -9.72 -5.57 30.70
CA HIS A 225 -11.06 -5.57 30.12
C HIS A 225 -11.04 -5.82 28.60
N TYR A 226 -10.17 -5.13 27.87
CA TYR A 226 -10.05 -5.31 26.42
C TYR A 226 -9.34 -6.61 26.03
N GLN A 227 -8.38 -7.08 26.83
CA GLN A 227 -7.76 -8.39 26.67
C GLN A 227 -8.78 -9.52 26.84
N GLN A 228 -9.64 -9.46 27.86
CA GLN A 228 -10.72 -10.44 28.06
C GLN A 228 -11.75 -10.39 26.93
N ARG A 229 -12.03 -9.19 26.41
CA ARG A 229 -12.95 -9.01 25.30
C ARG A 229 -12.35 -9.59 24.01
N PHE A 230 -11.18 -9.11 23.59
CA PHE A 230 -10.59 -9.42 22.30
C PHE A 230 -9.74 -10.69 22.38
N ARG A 231 -10.41 -11.83 22.23
CA ARG A 231 -9.75 -13.12 22.16
C ARG A 231 -8.91 -13.29 20.91
N TYR A 232 -9.34 -12.74 19.77
CA TYR A 232 -8.63 -12.83 18.49
C TYR A 232 -8.37 -11.44 17.93
N ILE A 233 -7.11 -11.17 17.59
CA ILE A 233 -6.67 -9.89 17.03
C ILE A 233 -6.06 -10.15 15.66
N LEU A 234 -6.57 -9.50 14.63
CA LEU A 234 -6.10 -9.63 13.26
C LEU A 234 -5.65 -8.27 12.76
N ILE A 235 -4.46 -8.18 12.16
CA ILE A 235 -3.89 -6.91 11.71
C ILE A 235 -3.39 -7.08 10.28
N ASP A 236 -3.91 -6.24 9.38
CA ASP A 236 -3.47 -6.14 7.98
C ASP A 236 -2.35 -5.09 7.83
N GLU A 237 -1.52 -5.27 6.80
CA GLU A 237 -0.39 -4.38 6.47
C GLU A 237 0.54 -4.09 7.66
N TYR A 238 0.92 -5.13 8.41
CA TYR A 238 1.71 -4.99 9.64
C TYR A 238 3.08 -4.31 9.42
N GLN A 239 3.63 -4.40 8.20
CA GLN A 239 4.88 -3.72 7.84
C GLN A 239 4.81 -2.19 7.95
N ASP A 240 3.61 -1.61 7.90
CA ASP A 240 3.39 -0.16 7.96
C ASP A 240 3.15 0.35 9.41
N THR A 241 3.27 -0.53 10.42
CA THR A 241 3.05 -0.17 11.82
C THR A 241 4.21 0.64 12.42
N ASN A 242 3.89 1.65 13.23
CA ASN A 242 4.87 2.37 14.04
C ASN A 242 4.99 1.77 15.47
N GLN A 243 5.91 2.29 16.27
CA GLN A 243 6.17 1.78 17.62
C GLN A 243 4.92 1.85 18.53
N ALA A 244 4.15 2.94 18.47
CA ALA A 244 2.93 3.08 19.27
C ALA A 244 1.87 2.04 18.87
N GLN A 245 1.64 1.83 17.57
CA GLN A 245 0.70 0.83 17.06
C GLN A 245 1.13 -0.59 17.42
N ASN A 246 2.42 -0.89 17.29
CA ASN A 246 3.00 -2.18 17.67
C ASN A 246 2.81 -2.46 19.17
N GLU A 247 3.06 -1.47 20.03
CA GLU A 247 2.84 -1.60 21.48
C GLU A 247 1.37 -1.87 21.82
N ILE A 248 0.42 -1.19 21.16
CA ILE A 248 -1.02 -1.42 21.34
C ILE A 248 -1.39 -2.85 20.94
N ALA A 249 -0.93 -3.29 19.76
CA ALA A 249 -1.19 -4.63 19.25
C ALA A 249 -0.69 -5.71 20.20
N LEU A 250 0.57 -5.60 20.64
CA LEU A 250 1.18 -6.55 21.56
C LEU A 250 0.51 -6.52 22.94
N SER A 251 0.19 -5.34 23.47
CA SER A 251 -0.51 -5.21 24.75
C SER A 251 -1.86 -5.90 24.74
N LEU A 252 -2.66 -5.68 23.69
CA LEU A 252 -3.97 -6.31 23.56
C LEU A 252 -3.87 -7.84 23.35
N ALA A 253 -2.85 -8.31 22.63
CA ALA A 253 -2.66 -9.72 22.34
C ALA A 253 -2.08 -10.53 23.50
N ALA A 254 -1.40 -9.89 24.45
CA ALA A 254 -0.58 -10.56 25.47
C ALA A 254 -1.33 -11.58 26.35
N HIS A 255 -2.65 -11.47 26.52
CA HIS A 255 -3.40 -12.40 27.38
C HIS A 255 -3.76 -13.72 26.68
N HIS A 256 -4.21 -13.65 25.42
CA HIS A 256 -4.70 -14.82 24.69
C HIS A 256 -3.70 -15.35 23.65
N GLU A 257 -2.73 -14.53 23.28
CA GLU A 257 -1.70 -14.81 22.27
C GLU A 257 -2.28 -15.24 20.90
N GLN A 258 -3.56 -14.96 20.62
CA GLN A 258 -4.19 -15.24 19.33
C GLN A 258 -4.15 -13.99 18.45
N ILE A 259 -2.93 -13.56 18.10
CA ILE A 259 -2.72 -12.49 17.14
C ILE A 259 -2.40 -13.07 15.76
N THR A 260 -3.05 -12.57 14.72
CA THR A 260 -2.72 -12.86 13.33
C THR A 260 -2.31 -11.58 12.65
N ILE A 261 -1.05 -11.50 12.26
CA ILE A 261 -0.52 -10.35 11.52
C ILE A 261 -0.26 -10.77 10.09
N VAL A 262 -0.64 -9.91 9.14
CA VAL A 262 -0.37 -10.10 7.73
C VAL A 262 0.48 -8.92 7.27
N GLY A 263 1.56 -9.23 6.58
CA GLY A 263 2.42 -8.20 6.01
C GLY A 263 3.30 -8.75 4.92
N ASP A 264 3.82 -7.85 4.09
CA ASP A 264 4.84 -8.19 3.12
C ASP A 264 6.21 -8.05 3.78
N HIS A 265 7.05 -9.08 3.72
CA HIS A 265 8.44 -8.90 4.08
C HIS A 265 9.14 -8.19 2.92
N ASP A 266 10.00 -7.23 3.27
CA ASP A 266 10.96 -6.69 2.33
C ASP A 266 11.61 -7.79 1.49
N GLN A 267 11.84 -7.46 0.23
CA GLN A 267 12.26 -8.36 -0.82
C GLN A 267 13.47 -9.21 -0.40
N CYS A 268 13.29 -10.54 -0.35
CA CYS A 268 14.38 -11.45 0.01
C CYS A 268 15.27 -11.74 -1.20
N LEU A 269 16.59 -11.70 -0.99
CA LEU A 269 17.58 -12.26 -1.91
C LEU A 269 17.89 -13.71 -1.49
N PRO A 270 17.96 -14.68 -2.41
CA PRO A 270 18.34 -16.04 -2.09
C PRO A 270 19.85 -16.15 -1.78
N PRO A 271 20.28 -17.19 -1.04
CA PRO A 271 21.70 -17.48 -0.85
C PRO A 271 22.46 -17.57 -2.18
N GLY A 272 23.68 -17.05 -2.21
CA GLY A 272 24.53 -16.96 -3.39
C GLY A 272 24.29 -15.73 -4.26
N THR A 273 23.32 -14.86 -3.95
CA THR A 273 23.22 -13.56 -4.62
C THR A 273 24.42 -12.68 -4.27
N MET A 274 25.13 -12.21 -5.29
CA MET A 274 26.31 -11.37 -5.11
C MET A 274 25.91 -9.93 -4.78
N VAL A 275 26.52 -9.38 -3.73
CA VAL A 275 26.35 -8.01 -3.25
C VAL A 275 27.69 -7.30 -3.34
N ARG A 276 27.69 -6.10 -3.93
CA ARG A 276 28.91 -5.31 -4.05
C ARG A 276 29.23 -4.57 -2.75
N THR A 277 30.46 -4.70 -2.28
CA THR A 277 31.01 -3.99 -1.11
C THR A 277 32.19 -3.13 -1.53
N ALA A 278 32.77 -2.37 -0.59
CA ALA A 278 34.00 -1.62 -0.84
C ALA A 278 35.20 -2.51 -1.21
N ASP A 279 35.20 -3.77 -0.72
CA ASP A 279 36.32 -4.71 -0.86
C ASP A 279 36.11 -5.75 -1.98
N GLY A 280 35.00 -5.66 -2.71
CA GLY A 280 34.63 -6.59 -3.77
C GLY A 280 33.20 -7.14 -3.62
N GLU A 281 32.83 -8.06 -4.51
CA GLU A 281 31.52 -8.72 -4.44
C GLU A 281 31.58 -9.92 -3.49
N VAL A 282 30.59 -9.99 -2.60
CA VAL A 282 30.45 -11.07 -1.61
C VAL A 282 29.02 -11.64 -1.68
N PRO A 283 28.79 -12.92 -1.36
CA PRO A 283 27.45 -13.48 -1.34
C PRO A 283 26.63 -12.86 -0.20
N ILE A 284 25.32 -12.65 -0.41
CA ILE A 284 24.42 -11.96 0.55
C ILE A 284 24.46 -12.55 1.95
N GLU A 285 24.57 -13.88 2.07
CA GLU A 285 24.66 -14.60 3.36
C GLU A 285 25.97 -14.34 4.12
N SER A 286 26.96 -13.70 3.51
CA SER A 286 28.22 -13.30 4.16
C SER A 286 28.17 -11.87 4.70
N VAL A 287 27.19 -11.06 4.28
CA VAL A 287 27.02 -9.68 4.74
C VAL A 287 26.66 -9.66 6.22
N ARG A 288 27.28 -8.75 6.99
CA ARG A 288 27.09 -8.57 8.43
C ARG A 288 26.69 -7.13 8.75
N GLU A 289 26.10 -6.94 9.93
CA GLU A 289 25.86 -5.60 10.46
C GLU A 289 27.18 -4.85 10.63
N GLY A 290 27.23 -3.59 10.19
CA GLY A 290 28.43 -2.77 10.14
C GLY A 290 29.18 -2.81 8.81
N ASP A 291 28.93 -3.80 7.95
CA ASP A 291 29.54 -3.86 6.62
C ASP A 291 29.11 -2.67 5.76
N THR A 292 29.96 -2.29 4.81
CA THR A 292 29.64 -1.25 3.81
C THR A 292 29.30 -1.90 2.48
N VAL A 293 28.03 -1.78 2.08
CA VAL A 293 27.53 -2.21 0.77
C VAL A 293 27.43 -1.01 -0.18
N LEU A 294 27.52 -1.26 -1.48
CA LEU A 294 27.44 -0.24 -2.51
C LEU A 294 26.09 -0.31 -3.23
N GLY A 295 25.42 0.83 -3.34
CA GLY A 295 24.15 0.99 -4.07
C GLY A 295 24.19 2.19 -5.03
N THR A 296 23.08 2.51 -5.69
CA THR A 296 22.98 3.73 -6.51
C THR A 296 22.26 4.85 -5.75
N GLY A 297 22.75 6.08 -5.92
CA GLY A 297 22.10 7.31 -5.42
C GLY A 297 21.31 8.09 -6.48
N GLY A 298 21.06 7.51 -7.67
CA GLY A 298 20.47 8.21 -8.82
C GLY A 298 21.41 8.51 -9.97
N HIS A 299 22.68 8.17 -9.80
CA HIS A 299 23.73 8.26 -10.81
C HIS A 299 24.35 6.87 -11.03
N LEU A 300 25.21 6.75 -12.06
CA LEU A 300 25.96 5.52 -12.31
C LEU A 300 27.03 5.26 -11.25
N ASP A 301 27.50 6.31 -10.60
CA ASP A 301 28.41 6.20 -9.46
C ASP A 301 27.73 5.52 -8.28
N LEU A 302 28.47 4.60 -7.65
CA LEU A 302 27.98 3.87 -6.49
C LEU A 302 28.15 4.68 -5.21
N GLU A 303 27.17 4.55 -4.33
CA GLU A 303 27.10 5.18 -3.03
C GLU A 303 27.26 4.14 -1.92
N PRO A 304 28.16 4.35 -0.96
CA PRO A 304 28.32 3.46 0.18
C PRO A 304 27.15 3.61 1.16
N GLY A 305 26.66 2.48 1.65
CA GLY A 305 25.67 2.37 2.70
C GLY A 305 26.11 1.38 3.77
N VAL A 306 25.95 1.74 5.04
CA VAL A 306 26.27 0.84 6.17
C VAL A 306 25.09 -0.08 6.43
N VAL A 307 25.35 -1.39 6.49
CA VAL A 307 24.37 -2.40 6.85
C VAL A 307 24.02 -2.23 8.33
N ARG A 308 22.79 -1.80 8.61
CA ARG A 308 22.31 -1.60 9.98
C ARG A 308 21.73 -2.86 10.62
N THR A 309 21.19 -3.75 9.79
CA THR A 309 20.52 -4.96 10.25
C THR A 309 20.66 -6.04 9.20
N VAL A 310 20.90 -7.28 9.62
CA VAL A 310 20.81 -8.47 8.77
C VAL A 310 19.64 -9.33 9.24
N LYS A 311 18.83 -9.79 8.29
CA LYS A 311 17.68 -10.66 8.56
C LYS A 311 17.74 -11.89 7.67
N GLU A 312 17.46 -13.04 8.26
CA GLU A 312 17.30 -14.29 7.53
C GLU A 312 15.82 -14.67 7.50
N GLY A 313 15.34 -15.07 6.32
CA GLY A 313 13.98 -15.54 6.09
C GLY A 313 13.97 -16.95 5.48
N ARG A 314 12.86 -17.65 5.64
CA ARG A 314 12.61 -18.92 4.93
C ARG A 314 11.52 -18.70 3.90
N TYR A 315 11.77 -19.09 2.65
CA TYR A 315 10.81 -19.03 1.57
C TYR A 315 10.63 -20.41 0.95
N ARG A 316 9.38 -20.81 0.73
CA ARG A 316 9.00 -22.04 0.03
C ARG A 316 8.12 -21.66 -1.15
N GLY A 317 8.65 -21.79 -2.37
CA GLY A 317 7.93 -21.43 -3.57
C GLY A 317 8.87 -21.32 -4.77
N PRO A 318 8.36 -20.89 -5.94
CA PRO A 318 9.19 -20.68 -7.11
C PRO A 318 10.19 -19.55 -6.90
N VAL A 319 11.41 -19.72 -7.41
CA VAL A 319 12.42 -18.67 -7.51
C VAL A 319 12.54 -18.30 -8.97
N VAL A 320 12.53 -17.00 -9.27
CA VAL A 320 12.66 -16.49 -10.63
C VAL A 320 14.13 -16.16 -10.88
N ARG A 321 14.64 -16.59 -12.04
CA ARG A 321 15.98 -16.26 -12.53
C ARG A 321 15.84 -15.53 -13.86
N VAL A 322 16.38 -14.32 -13.94
CA VAL A 322 16.43 -13.51 -15.16
C VAL A 322 17.89 -13.28 -15.51
N ARG A 323 18.26 -13.61 -16.76
CA ARG A 323 19.60 -13.36 -17.29
C ARG A 323 19.59 -12.13 -18.17
N VAL A 324 20.45 -11.16 -17.87
CA VAL A 324 20.60 -9.90 -18.61
C VAL A 324 22.08 -9.68 -18.87
N ASP A 325 22.51 -9.68 -20.13
CA ASP A 325 23.89 -9.39 -20.56
C ASP A 325 25.00 -10.08 -19.74
N GLY A 326 24.76 -11.33 -19.32
CA GLY A 326 25.69 -12.15 -18.54
C GLY A 326 25.55 -12.05 -17.02
N ALA A 327 24.73 -11.12 -16.51
CA ALA A 327 24.32 -11.06 -15.11
C ALA A 327 23.08 -11.93 -14.86
N ASP A 328 23.04 -12.60 -13.71
CA ASP A 328 21.89 -13.37 -13.24
C ASP A 328 21.22 -12.63 -12.07
N LEU A 329 19.99 -12.17 -12.28
CA LEU A 329 19.11 -11.71 -11.20
C LEU A 329 18.32 -12.91 -10.69
N VAL A 330 18.41 -13.19 -9.38
CA VAL A 330 17.70 -14.30 -8.74
C VAL A 330 16.93 -13.78 -7.54
N GLY A 331 15.64 -14.07 -7.48
CA GLY A 331 14.78 -13.56 -6.41
C GLY A 331 13.45 -14.29 -6.32
N THR A 332 12.68 -13.97 -5.29
CA THR A 332 11.27 -14.35 -5.25
C THR A 332 10.50 -13.67 -6.40
N PRO A 333 9.33 -14.19 -6.82
CA PRO A 333 8.58 -13.61 -7.93
C PRO A 333 8.28 -12.10 -7.74
N HIS A 334 8.00 -11.69 -6.50
CA HIS A 334 7.66 -10.32 -6.13
C HIS A 334 8.87 -9.41 -5.86
N HIS A 335 10.11 -9.91 -6.00
CA HIS A 335 11.31 -9.08 -5.84
C HIS A 335 11.28 -7.95 -6.87
N LEU A 336 11.27 -6.69 -6.43
CA LEU A 336 11.09 -5.54 -7.32
C LEU A 336 12.44 -5.05 -7.83
N VAL A 337 12.58 -5.04 -9.15
CA VAL A 337 13.77 -4.53 -9.81
C VAL A 337 13.44 -3.30 -10.65
N PRO A 338 14.39 -2.35 -10.82
CA PRO A 338 14.20 -1.24 -11.74
C PRO A 338 14.20 -1.77 -13.18
N ALA A 339 13.04 -1.70 -13.84
CA ALA A 339 12.89 -2.13 -15.21
C ALA A 339 12.07 -1.13 -16.03
N ALA A 340 12.33 -1.10 -17.34
CA ALA A 340 11.58 -0.33 -18.31
C ALA A 340 10.97 -1.27 -19.35
N PHE A 341 9.69 -1.07 -19.64
CA PHE A 341 8.99 -1.86 -20.64
C PHE A 341 9.24 -1.28 -22.05
N THR A 342 10.29 -1.77 -22.70
CA THR A 342 10.82 -1.29 -23.98
C THR A 342 10.93 -2.42 -25.01
N VAL A 343 9.84 -3.16 -25.24
CA VAL A 343 9.86 -4.31 -26.16
C VAL A 343 10.22 -3.87 -27.60
N PRO A 344 11.21 -4.51 -28.26
CA PRO A 344 11.65 -4.17 -29.61
C PRO A 344 10.54 -4.20 -30.65
N GLU A 345 10.68 -3.41 -31.71
CA GLU A 345 9.79 -3.47 -32.89
C GLU A 345 9.81 -4.87 -33.53
N GLY A 346 8.71 -5.24 -34.18
CA GLY A 346 8.56 -6.53 -34.84
C GLY A 346 8.08 -7.67 -33.92
N ARG A 347 8.02 -7.46 -32.60
CA ARG A 347 7.45 -8.42 -31.66
C ARG A 347 5.93 -8.28 -31.53
N HIS A 348 5.30 -9.31 -30.99
CA HIS A 348 3.88 -9.38 -30.68
C HIS A 348 3.67 -9.61 -29.19
N LEU A 349 2.70 -8.93 -28.60
CA LEU A 349 2.37 -9.02 -27.18
C LEU A 349 1.04 -9.73 -27.02
N VAL A 350 0.97 -10.67 -26.09
CA VAL A 350 -0.28 -11.19 -25.52
C VAL A 350 -0.45 -10.56 -24.15
N TYR A 351 -1.61 -10.00 -23.88
CA TYR A 351 -1.87 -9.22 -22.68
C TYR A 351 -3.20 -9.60 -22.03
N LEU A 352 -3.26 -9.34 -20.73
CA LEU A 352 -4.48 -9.29 -19.93
C LEU A 352 -4.83 -7.81 -19.71
N MET A 353 -6.08 -7.45 -19.89
CA MET A 353 -6.54 -6.06 -19.80
C MET A 353 -7.74 -5.98 -18.87
N LEU A 354 -7.70 -5.02 -17.93
CA LEU A 354 -8.78 -4.71 -17.01
C LEU A 354 -9.47 -3.43 -17.46
N ARG A 355 -10.80 -3.46 -17.43
CA ARG A 355 -11.64 -2.27 -17.37
C ARG A 355 -12.57 -2.40 -16.17
N ALA A 356 -12.45 -1.51 -15.20
CA ALA A 356 -13.06 -1.64 -13.87
C ALA A 356 -14.59 -1.79 -13.91
N ASP A 357 -15.27 -1.21 -14.90
CA ASP A 357 -16.73 -1.34 -15.08
C ASP A 357 -17.15 -2.60 -15.86
N ARG A 358 -16.20 -3.42 -16.34
CA ARG A 358 -16.44 -4.58 -17.23
C ARG A 358 -15.72 -5.87 -16.83
N GLY A 359 -14.62 -5.79 -16.09
CA GLY A 359 -13.77 -6.93 -15.76
C GLY A 359 -12.62 -7.12 -16.74
N TYR A 360 -12.18 -8.38 -16.92
CA TYR A 360 -10.94 -8.75 -17.60
C TYR A 360 -11.15 -9.38 -18.97
N ARG A 361 -10.22 -9.11 -19.88
CA ARG A 361 -10.11 -9.80 -21.18
C ARG A 361 -8.68 -10.11 -21.55
N ILE A 362 -8.50 -11.10 -22.41
CA ILE A 362 -7.22 -11.36 -23.07
C ILE A 362 -7.24 -10.69 -24.44
N GLY A 363 -6.08 -10.21 -24.86
CA GLY A 363 -5.90 -9.67 -26.19
C GLY A 363 -4.47 -9.78 -26.68
N ARG A 364 -4.27 -9.39 -27.93
CA ARG A 364 -2.93 -9.26 -28.52
C ARG A 364 -2.72 -7.96 -29.30
N THR A 365 -1.46 -7.56 -29.43
CA THR A 365 -1.04 -6.38 -30.19
C THR A 365 0.38 -6.51 -30.71
N LYS A 366 0.77 -5.71 -31.70
CA LYS A 366 2.19 -5.51 -32.03
C LYS A 366 2.87 -4.73 -30.90
N SER A 367 4.17 -4.95 -30.66
CA SER A 367 4.97 -4.21 -29.68
C SER A 367 5.02 -2.72 -30.03
N VAL A 368 5.23 -2.40 -31.30
CA VAL A 368 5.27 -1.04 -31.85
C VAL A 368 4.27 -0.93 -33.01
N ARG A 369 3.58 0.21 -33.10
CA ARG A 369 2.63 0.54 -34.18
C ARG A 369 2.96 1.91 -34.75
N GLN A 370 2.96 2.02 -36.07
CA GLN A 370 3.00 3.30 -36.76
C GLN A 370 1.64 4.00 -36.60
N THR A 371 1.65 5.24 -36.13
CA THR A 371 0.45 6.08 -36.05
C THR A 371 0.17 6.74 -37.41
N GLY A 372 -1.05 7.23 -37.63
CA GLY A 372 -1.40 7.97 -38.85
C GLY A 372 -0.60 9.27 -39.04
N GLU A 373 0.05 9.75 -37.97
CA GLU A 373 0.90 10.95 -37.95
C GLU A 373 2.40 10.62 -38.11
N GLY A 374 2.75 9.37 -38.45
CA GLY A 374 4.11 8.99 -38.87
C GLY A 374 5.12 8.72 -37.73
N TYR A 375 4.68 8.71 -36.46
CA TYR A 375 5.52 8.29 -35.34
C TYR A 375 5.13 6.91 -34.80
N ALA A 376 6.12 6.19 -34.30
CA ALA A 376 5.97 4.89 -33.65
C ALA A 376 5.44 5.05 -32.21
N GLU A 377 4.38 4.33 -31.87
CA GLU A 377 3.86 4.23 -30.50
C GLU A 377 3.82 2.77 -30.04
N ALA A 378 4.06 2.53 -28.75
CA ALA A 378 3.95 1.20 -28.18
C ALA A 378 2.51 0.68 -28.31
N GLY A 379 2.32 -0.47 -28.98
CA GLY A 379 1.00 -0.92 -29.38
C GLY A 379 0.08 -1.24 -28.21
N PHE A 380 0.65 -1.59 -27.06
CA PHE A 380 -0.09 -1.79 -25.81
C PHE A 380 -0.74 -0.47 -25.33
N ARG A 381 -0.05 0.67 -25.42
CA ARG A 381 -0.64 2.00 -25.09
C ARG A 381 -1.80 2.33 -26.02
N VAL A 382 -1.60 2.10 -27.33
CA VAL A 382 -2.65 2.31 -28.33
C VAL A 382 -3.88 1.47 -28.01
N ARG A 383 -3.71 0.19 -27.65
CA ARG A 383 -4.82 -0.70 -27.26
C ARG A 383 -5.50 -0.26 -25.97
N SER A 384 -4.74 0.12 -24.95
CA SER A 384 -5.28 0.60 -23.69
C SER A 384 -6.18 1.83 -23.89
N VAL A 385 -5.79 2.77 -24.75
CA VAL A 385 -6.59 3.95 -25.08
C VAL A 385 -7.83 3.57 -25.88
N GLN A 386 -7.66 2.73 -26.92
CA GLN A 386 -8.74 2.29 -27.80
C GLN A 386 -9.85 1.53 -27.07
N GLU A 387 -9.56 0.88 -25.96
CA GLU A 387 -10.50 0.02 -25.22
C GLU A 387 -10.92 0.65 -23.88
N HIS A 388 -10.44 1.86 -23.58
CA HIS A 388 -10.64 2.54 -22.31
C HIS A 388 -10.25 1.69 -21.09
N ALA A 389 -9.13 0.98 -21.18
CA ALA A 389 -8.63 0.13 -20.12
C ALA A 389 -8.13 0.94 -18.91
N ASP A 390 -8.22 0.36 -17.71
CA ASP A 390 -7.70 0.93 -16.47
C ASP A 390 -6.32 0.36 -16.09
N ALA A 391 -6.04 -0.86 -16.54
CA ALA A 391 -4.76 -1.54 -16.36
C ALA A 391 -4.54 -2.62 -17.42
N MET A 392 -3.28 -2.97 -17.65
CA MET A 392 -2.90 -4.03 -18.56
C MET A 392 -1.58 -4.67 -18.15
N TRP A 393 -1.53 -5.99 -18.26
CA TRP A 393 -0.39 -6.84 -17.98
C TRP A 393 0.01 -7.55 -19.27
N VAL A 394 1.29 -7.54 -19.58
CA VAL A 394 1.85 -8.39 -20.63
C VAL A 394 1.98 -9.78 -20.04
N LEU A 395 1.41 -10.77 -20.72
CA LEU A 395 1.49 -12.17 -20.34
C LEU A 395 2.64 -12.84 -21.07
N ARG A 396 2.81 -12.50 -22.36
CA ARG A 396 3.90 -13.02 -23.21
C ARG A 396 4.35 -12.01 -24.27
N VAL A 397 5.63 -12.11 -24.61
CA VAL A 397 6.24 -11.49 -25.79
C VAL A 397 6.56 -12.62 -26.78
N CYS A 398 6.06 -12.49 -28.01
CA CYS A 398 6.11 -13.49 -29.06
C CYS A 398 6.84 -12.93 -30.29
N ASP A 399 7.46 -13.82 -31.05
CA ASP A 399 8.23 -13.47 -32.25
C ASP A 399 7.33 -13.23 -33.45
N THR A 400 6.22 -13.96 -33.51
CA THR A 400 5.33 -13.95 -34.66
C THR A 400 3.87 -13.70 -34.25
N LEU A 401 3.08 -13.21 -35.21
CA LEU A 401 1.64 -13.06 -35.03
C LEU A 401 0.95 -14.40 -34.77
N ALA A 402 1.42 -15.48 -35.40
CA ALA A 402 0.87 -16.82 -35.27
C ALA A 402 1.06 -17.36 -33.85
N GLU A 403 2.26 -17.19 -33.29
CA GLU A 403 2.55 -17.56 -31.91
C GLU A 403 1.70 -16.75 -30.92
N ALA A 404 1.59 -15.44 -31.11
CA ALA A 404 0.73 -14.60 -30.26
C ALA A 404 -0.75 -14.99 -30.36
N ALA A 405 -1.23 -15.38 -31.55
CA ALA A 405 -2.59 -15.86 -31.75
C ALA A 405 -2.84 -17.21 -31.06
N PHE A 406 -1.86 -18.12 -31.12
CA PHE A 406 -1.91 -19.39 -30.39
C PHE A 406 -2.06 -19.16 -28.88
N TRP A 407 -1.22 -18.29 -28.31
CA TRP A 407 -1.26 -18.01 -26.87
C TRP A 407 -2.52 -17.26 -26.43
N GLU A 408 -3.01 -16.28 -27.22
CA GLU A 408 -4.30 -15.62 -26.95
C GLU A 408 -5.44 -16.65 -26.90
N ALA A 409 -5.51 -17.55 -27.89
CA ALA A 409 -6.55 -18.56 -27.98
C ALA A 409 -6.46 -19.58 -26.83
N ARG A 410 -5.25 -20.06 -26.55
CA ARG A 410 -5.01 -21.04 -25.48
C ARG A 410 -5.35 -20.46 -24.11
N LEU A 411 -4.82 -19.29 -23.75
CA LEU A 411 -5.09 -18.67 -22.44
C LEU A 411 -6.58 -18.28 -22.31
N SER A 412 -7.23 -17.87 -23.41
CA SER A 412 -8.67 -17.63 -23.39
C SER A 412 -9.46 -18.91 -23.10
N ALA A 413 -9.07 -20.04 -23.70
CA ALA A 413 -9.74 -21.32 -23.51
C ALA A 413 -9.47 -21.93 -22.13
N ASP A 414 -8.20 -21.95 -21.70
CA ASP A 414 -7.76 -22.59 -20.44
C ASP A 414 -8.42 -21.90 -19.22
N TYR A 415 -8.56 -20.57 -19.25
CA TYR A 415 -9.07 -19.79 -18.12
C TYR A 415 -10.47 -19.21 -18.36
N GLY A 416 -11.06 -19.42 -19.55
CA GLY A 416 -12.39 -18.92 -19.89
C GLY A 416 -12.49 -17.39 -19.96
N LEU A 417 -11.42 -16.69 -20.30
CA LEU A 417 -11.41 -15.22 -20.39
C LEU A 417 -11.83 -14.75 -21.79
N PRO A 418 -12.73 -13.75 -21.92
CA PRO A 418 -13.13 -13.23 -23.22
C PRO A 418 -11.96 -12.66 -24.02
N THR A 419 -12.00 -12.83 -25.35
CA THR A 419 -11.14 -12.10 -26.30
C THR A 419 -11.86 -10.93 -26.95
N ALA A 420 -13.16 -10.77 -26.71
CA ALA A 420 -13.98 -9.69 -27.25
C ALA A 420 -13.54 -8.31 -26.74
N CYS A 421 -13.68 -7.28 -27.58
CA CYS A 421 -13.44 -5.90 -27.20
C CYS A 421 -14.44 -5.40 -26.15
N PHE A 422 -14.08 -4.39 -25.36
CA PHE A 422 -14.98 -3.87 -24.33
C PHE A 422 -16.13 -3.04 -24.90
N HIS A 423 -15.99 -2.54 -26.13
CA HIS A 423 -17.03 -1.82 -26.85
C HIS A 423 -16.99 -2.10 -28.36
N SER A 424 -18.10 -1.82 -29.03
CA SER A 424 -18.25 -2.00 -30.49
C SER A 424 -17.72 -0.82 -31.32
N GLY A 425 -17.30 0.27 -30.67
CA GLY A 425 -16.79 1.47 -31.34
C GLY A 425 -15.69 1.21 -32.38
N GLY A 426 -15.86 1.74 -33.59
CA GLY A 426 -14.86 1.71 -34.67
C GLY A 426 -14.76 0.40 -35.47
N ARG A 427 -15.69 -0.54 -35.29
CA ARG A 427 -15.73 -1.81 -36.04
C ARG A 427 -17.16 -2.23 -36.36
N SER A 428 -17.39 -2.84 -37.53
CA SER A 428 -18.62 -3.57 -37.86
C SER A 428 -18.67 -4.91 -37.10
N LEU A 429 -18.80 -4.86 -35.77
CA LEU A 429 -18.90 -6.05 -34.93
C LEU A 429 -20.36 -6.49 -34.81
N ALA A 430 -20.61 -7.80 -34.88
CA ALA A 430 -21.94 -8.37 -34.65
C ALA A 430 -22.39 -8.17 -33.18
N LEU A 431 -21.46 -8.24 -32.23
CA LEU A 431 -21.72 -7.91 -30.83
C LEU A 431 -21.66 -6.39 -30.64
N ASN A 432 -22.84 -5.78 -30.51
CA ASN A 432 -22.95 -4.37 -30.12
C ASN A 432 -22.68 -4.20 -28.60
N ASP A 433 -22.65 -2.95 -28.15
CA ASP A 433 -22.34 -2.62 -26.74
C ASP A 433 -23.25 -3.31 -25.72
N GLU A 434 -24.53 -3.54 -26.03
CA GLU A 434 -25.47 -4.22 -25.13
C GLU A 434 -25.04 -5.67 -24.90
N TRP A 435 -24.82 -6.42 -25.99
CA TRP A 435 -24.39 -7.81 -25.93
C TRP A 435 -22.99 -7.96 -25.35
N LEU A 436 -22.09 -7.00 -25.58
CA LEU A 436 -20.80 -6.97 -24.93
C LEU A 436 -20.94 -6.83 -23.41
N ARG A 437 -21.81 -5.96 -22.87
CA ARG A 437 -21.98 -5.93 -21.40
C ARG A 437 -22.56 -7.24 -20.89
N ARG A 438 -23.53 -7.82 -21.60
CA ARG A 438 -24.10 -9.10 -21.22
C ARG A 438 -23.05 -10.21 -21.16
N LEU A 439 -22.17 -10.29 -22.16
CA LEU A 439 -21.06 -11.25 -22.19
C LEU A 439 -20.16 -11.12 -20.95
N PHE A 440 -19.68 -9.90 -20.67
CA PHE A 440 -18.80 -9.65 -19.54
C PHE A 440 -19.50 -9.83 -18.18
N SER A 441 -20.80 -9.51 -18.07
CA SER A 441 -21.56 -9.77 -16.84
C SER A 441 -21.88 -11.26 -16.61
N ALA A 442 -21.89 -12.07 -17.66
CA ALA A 442 -22.20 -13.50 -17.58
C ALA A 442 -20.98 -14.36 -17.21
N ILE A 443 -19.78 -13.77 -17.19
CA ILE A 443 -18.53 -14.45 -16.91
C ILE A 443 -17.89 -13.80 -15.70
N ASP A 444 -17.55 -14.59 -14.68
CA ASP A 444 -16.71 -14.12 -13.57
C ASP A 444 -15.26 -13.96 -14.05
N THR A 445 -14.99 -12.85 -14.72
CA THR A 445 -13.67 -12.58 -15.28
C THR A 445 -12.63 -12.27 -14.21
N ASP A 446 -13.05 -11.79 -13.03
CA ASP A 446 -12.16 -11.42 -11.93
C ASP A 446 -11.54 -12.68 -11.29
N ALA A 447 -12.36 -13.67 -10.95
CA ALA A 447 -11.85 -14.94 -10.43
C ALA A 447 -10.96 -15.66 -11.45
N ARG A 448 -11.36 -15.65 -12.73
CA ARG A 448 -10.59 -16.29 -13.82
C ARG A 448 -9.25 -15.60 -14.08
N ALA A 449 -9.24 -14.27 -14.08
CA ALA A 449 -8.02 -13.49 -14.23
C ALA A 449 -7.07 -13.70 -13.05
N LYS A 450 -7.61 -13.81 -11.83
CA LYS A 450 -6.81 -14.12 -10.64
C LYS A 450 -6.12 -15.47 -10.75
N ILE A 451 -6.83 -16.54 -11.15
CA ILE A 451 -6.22 -17.87 -11.35
C ILE A 451 -5.10 -17.79 -12.40
N LEU A 452 -5.35 -17.15 -13.54
CA LEU A 452 -4.35 -16.94 -14.59
C LEU A 452 -3.12 -16.18 -14.07
N MET A 453 -3.33 -15.09 -13.34
CA MET A 453 -2.26 -14.27 -12.77
C MET A 453 -1.43 -15.07 -11.76
N ASP A 454 -2.07 -15.78 -10.85
CA ASP A 454 -1.42 -16.61 -9.82
C ASP A 454 -0.55 -17.71 -10.48
N GLU A 455 -1.08 -18.42 -11.49
CA GLU A 455 -0.32 -19.47 -12.20
C GLU A 455 0.86 -18.93 -13.02
N LEU A 456 0.72 -17.72 -13.58
CA LEU A 456 1.80 -17.06 -14.31
C LEU A 456 2.75 -16.25 -13.41
N LEU A 457 2.52 -16.26 -12.09
CA LEU A 457 3.24 -15.45 -11.11
C LEU A 457 3.18 -13.94 -11.43
N VAL A 458 2.11 -13.50 -12.09
CA VAL A 458 1.83 -12.10 -12.39
C VAL A 458 1.00 -11.53 -11.24
N SER A 459 1.32 -10.30 -10.83
CA SER A 459 0.67 -9.61 -9.73
C SER A 459 -0.26 -8.53 -10.29
N ASP A 460 -1.48 -8.49 -9.76
CA ASP A 460 -2.49 -7.47 -10.08
C ASP A 460 -2.08 -6.05 -9.64
N GLU A 461 -1.17 -5.92 -8.68
CA GLU A 461 -0.70 -4.61 -8.21
C GLU A 461 0.26 -3.94 -9.21
N PHE A 462 0.94 -4.72 -10.06
CA PHE A 462 2.01 -4.25 -10.93
C PHE A 462 1.69 -4.42 -12.43
N PRO A 463 0.65 -3.76 -12.98
CA PRO A 463 0.43 -3.77 -14.42
C PRO A 463 1.59 -3.09 -15.15
N HIS A 464 2.03 -3.69 -16.26
CA HIS A 464 2.98 -3.06 -17.19
C HIS A 464 2.48 -1.73 -17.74
N HIS A 465 1.16 -1.51 -17.75
CA HIS A 465 0.59 -0.23 -18.16
C HIS A 465 -0.67 0.18 -17.40
N ARG A 466 -0.71 1.47 -17.04
CA ARG A 466 -1.93 2.20 -16.66
C ARG A 466 -2.05 3.48 -17.47
N PRO A 467 -3.26 3.93 -17.82
CA PRO A 467 -3.47 5.23 -18.48
C PRO A 467 -2.82 6.37 -17.68
N GLN A 468 -1.96 7.14 -18.35
CA GLN A 468 -1.27 8.28 -17.76
C GLN A 468 -1.92 9.63 -18.10
N ASN A 469 -3.00 9.63 -18.90
CA ASN A 469 -3.68 10.81 -19.40
C ASN A 469 -5.20 10.60 -19.39
N GLY A 470 -5.95 11.72 -19.45
CA GLY A 470 -7.42 11.69 -19.55
C GLY A 470 -8.14 11.35 -18.24
N ALA A 471 -9.45 11.12 -18.33
CA ALA A 471 -10.33 10.94 -17.16
C ALA A 471 -10.02 9.69 -16.32
N ARG A 472 -9.35 8.68 -16.91
CA ARG A 472 -8.98 7.42 -16.24
C ARG A 472 -7.58 7.44 -15.62
N ARG A 473 -6.86 8.57 -15.69
CA ARG A 473 -5.59 8.71 -14.98
C ARG A 473 -5.85 8.70 -13.48
N ASN A 474 -5.34 7.68 -12.80
CA ASN A 474 -5.60 7.48 -11.38
C ASN A 474 -4.32 7.07 -10.63
N THR A 475 -3.20 7.74 -10.92
CA THR A 475 -1.86 7.35 -10.43
C THR A 475 -1.11 8.52 -9.80
N VAL A 476 -0.59 8.30 -8.59
CA VAL A 476 0.44 9.12 -7.94
C VAL A 476 1.79 8.49 -8.23
N ASN A 477 2.75 9.26 -8.72
CA ASN A 477 4.09 8.75 -8.98
C ASN A 477 5.03 9.12 -7.82
N LEU A 478 5.71 8.13 -7.24
CA LEU A 478 6.89 8.31 -6.40
C LEU A 478 8.12 7.92 -7.20
N THR A 479 8.90 8.89 -7.64
CA THR A 479 10.15 8.67 -8.39
C THR A 479 11.35 8.95 -7.52
N MET A 480 12.04 7.89 -7.11
CA MET A 480 13.29 7.96 -6.35
C MET A 480 14.38 8.63 -7.18
N PHE A 481 15.23 9.39 -6.49
CA PHE A 481 16.41 10.05 -7.06
C PHE A 481 16.18 11.01 -8.24
N SER A 482 14.94 11.43 -8.48
CA SER A 482 14.59 12.27 -9.63
C SER A 482 14.81 13.77 -9.43
N ASP A 483 15.17 14.19 -8.22
CA ASP A 483 15.54 15.57 -7.91
C ASP A 483 17.02 15.63 -7.52
N GLN A 484 17.87 15.76 -8.54
CA GLN A 484 19.34 15.66 -8.49
C GLN A 484 20.04 16.93 -7.97
N ARG A 485 19.48 17.57 -6.93
CA ARG A 485 20.11 18.74 -6.28
C ARG A 485 21.28 18.39 -5.37
N ALA A 486 21.53 17.10 -5.17
CA ALA A 486 22.58 16.55 -4.35
C ALA A 486 23.12 15.28 -5.02
N ARG A 487 24.27 14.81 -4.54
CA ARG A 487 24.93 13.58 -5.00
C ARG A 487 24.01 12.35 -4.89
N VAL A 488 23.27 12.22 -3.79
CA VAL A 488 22.12 11.31 -3.71
C VAL A 488 20.86 12.11 -4.04
N GLY A 489 20.18 11.73 -5.11
CA GLY A 489 18.98 12.41 -5.58
C GLY A 489 17.83 12.31 -4.58
N TYR A 490 17.02 13.37 -4.51
CA TYR A 490 15.82 13.37 -3.67
C TYR A 490 14.70 12.57 -4.35
N HIS A 491 13.76 12.08 -3.55
CA HIS A 491 12.60 11.33 -4.02
C HIS A 491 11.43 12.29 -4.28
N ARG A 492 10.95 12.33 -5.51
CA ARG A 492 9.87 13.24 -5.93
C ARG A 492 8.55 12.52 -5.98
N ILE A 493 7.52 13.14 -5.42
CA ILE A 493 6.12 12.72 -5.55
C ILE A 493 5.46 13.64 -6.56
N GLN A 494 4.76 13.07 -7.54
CA GLN A 494 4.09 13.82 -8.60
C GLN A 494 2.70 13.26 -8.87
N TRP A 495 1.72 14.15 -8.93
CA TRP A 495 0.37 13.85 -9.35
C TRP A 495 -0.20 15.00 -10.17
N SER A 496 -1.06 14.71 -11.13
CA SER A 496 -1.85 15.74 -11.80
C SER A 496 -3.11 15.15 -12.40
N SER A 497 -4.17 15.94 -12.43
CA SER A 497 -5.43 15.54 -13.04
C SER A 497 -6.24 16.76 -13.47
N SER A 498 -7.01 16.60 -14.54
CA SER A 498 -8.06 17.53 -14.95
C SER A 498 -9.45 17.07 -14.52
N ASN A 499 -9.57 15.93 -13.83
CA ASN A 499 -10.83 15.44 -13.29
C ASN A 499 -11.14 16.20 -11.97
N GLU A 500 -12.26 16.91 -11.93
CA GLU A 500 -12.65 17.75 -10.80
C GLU A 500 -12.88 16.96 -9.51
N ASP A 501 -13.50 15.79 -9.59
CA ASP A 501 -13.71 14.92 -8.42
C ASP A 501 -12.37 14.45 -7.83
N ALA A 502 -11.43 14.07 -8.69
CA ALA A 502 -10.10 13.66 -8.27
C ALA A 502 -9.33 14.84 -7.63
N VAL A 503 -9.47 16.04 -8.18
CA VAL A 503 -8.89 17.27 -7.63
C VAL A 503 -9.50 17.60 -6.27
N GLU A 504 -10.80 17.45 -6.12
CA GLU A 504 -11.50 17.75 -4.87
C GLU A 504 -11.15 16.77 -3.76
N ARG A 505 -11.07 15.46 -4.06
CA ARG A 505 -10.59 14.46 -3.09
C ARG A 505 -9.19 14.78 -2.56
N VAL A 506 -8.29 15.18 -3.45
CA VAL A 506 -6.92 15.57 -3.08
C VAL A 506 -6.89 16.89 -2.29
N ARG A 507 -7.73 17.86 -2.66
CA ARG A 507 -7.84 19.13 -1.94
C ARG A 507 -8.33 18.93 -0.52
N ARG A 508 -9.32 18.05 -0.30
CA ARG A 508 -9.82 17.67 1.04
C ARG A 508 -8.76 16.99 1.90
N ALA A 509 -7.73 16.43 1.28
CA ALA A 509 -6.58 15.84 1.96
C ALA A 509 -5.48 16.87 2.33
N ASP A 510 -5.78 18.16 2.29
CA ASP A 510 -4.84 19.29 2.53
C ASP A 510 -3.56 19.21 1.67
N VAL A 511 -3.68 18.67 0.46
CA VAL A 511 -2.58 18.63 -0.50
C VAL A 511 -2.56 19.94 -1.27
N LYS A 512 -1.46 20.69 -1.16
CA LYS A 512 -1.28 21.96 -1.88
C LYS A 512 -1.18 21.74 -3.39
N LEU A 513 -2.30 21.96 -4.07
CA LEU A 513 -2.40 21.88 -5.52
C LEU A 513 -1.94 23.18 -6.19
N ARG A 514 -1.34 23.05 -7.37
CA ARG A 514 -0.90 24.13 -8.25
C ARG A 514 -1.55 24.00 -9.61
N ALA A 515 -1.74 25.09 -10.33
CA ALA A 515 -2.17 25.04 -11.72
C ALA A 515 -1.13 24.26 -12.55
N GLY A 516 -1.60 23.32 -13.36
CA GLY A 516 -0.82 22.58 -14.34
C GLY A 516 -1.19 23.01 -15.77
N LYS A 517 -0.53 22.41 -16.77
CA LYS A 517 -0.83 22.66 -18.20
C LYS A 517 -2.26 22.28 -18.58
N ARG A 518 -2.80 21.23 -17.93
CA ARG A 518 -4.19 20.76 -18.07
C ARG A 518 -4.66 20.29 -16.68
N GLY A 519 -5.48 21.09 -16.01
CA GLY A 519 -5.98 20.79 -14.65
C GLY A 519 -5.02 21.18 -13.52
N MET A 520 -5.10 20.45 -12.41
CA MET A 520 -4.29 20.69 -11.23
C MET A 520 -3.14 19.71 -11.12
N ARG A 521 -2.06 20.12 -10.44
CA ARG A 521 -0.91 19.27 -10.15
C ARG A 521 -0.44 19.41 -8.72
N PHE A 522 0.14 18.33 -8.21
CA PHE A 522 0.87 18.24 -6.97
C PHE A 522 2.29 17.75 -7.28
N GLU A 523 3.27 18.39 -6.66
CA GLU A 523 4.66 17.94 -6.74
C GLU A 523 5.39 18.36 -5.47
N THR A 524 6.18 17.45 -4.89
CA THR A 524 7.03 17.70 -3.72
C THR A 524 8.22 16.75 -3.73
N SER A 525 9.30 17.08 -3.03
CA SER A 525 10.50 16.25 -2.96
C SER A 525 10.91 16.03 -1.50
N PHE A 526 11.43 14.84 -1.20
CA PHE A 526 11.93 14.47 0.12
C PHE A 526 13.34 13.90 0.01
N LYS A 527 14.18 14.20 1.01
CA LYS A 527 15.51 13.61 1.13
C LYS A 527 15.42 12.14 1.57
N GLU A 528 14.65 11.89 2.62
CA GLU A 528 14.48 10.56 3.20
C GLU A 528 13.38 9.78 2.47
N TYR A 529 13.72 8.59 1.99
CA TYR A 529 12.78 7.73 1.26
C TYR A 529 11.54 7.39 2.08
N ALA A 530 11.70 7.07 3.37
CA ALA A 530 10.57 6.72 4.25
C ALA A 530 9.55 7.86 4.37
N ALA A 531 10.01 9.11 4.43
CA ALA A 531 9.14 10.27 4.45
C ALA A 531 8.42 10.47 3.11
N ALA A 532 9.15 10.25 1.99
CA ALA A 532 8.58 10.29 0.65
C ALA A 532 7.47 9.23 0.47
N LEU A 533 7.73 8.01 0.93
CA LEU A 533 6.81 6.88 0.82
C LEU A 533 5.54 7.13 1.63
N ARG A 534 5.64 7.54 2.90
CA ARG A 534 4.48 7.91 3.73
C ARG A 534 3.62 9.00 3.10
N GLU A 535 4.23 10.06 2.60
CA GLU A 535 3.49 11.13 1.93
C GLU A 535 2.84 10.63 0.63
N ALA A 536 3.53 9.76 -0.12
CA ALA A 536 3.00 9.24 -1.38
C ALA A 536 1.77 8.34 -1.14
N HIS A 537 1.81 7.49 -0.12
CA HIS A 537 0.65 6.70 0.33
C HIS A 537 -0.48 7.61 0.78
N ARG A 538 -0.22 8.59 1.65
CA ARG A 538 -1.23 9.54 2.11
C ARG A 538 -1.98 10.22 0.94
N VAL A 539 -1.25 10.69 -0.07
CA VAL A 539 -1.83 11.35 -1.25
C VAL A 539 -2.57 10.34 -2.14
N ALA A 540 -2.03 9.13 -2.29
CA ALA A 540 -2.68 8.07 -3.06
C ALA A 540 -3.99 7.63 -2.42
N ASP A 541 -3.99 7.34 -1.11
CA ASP A 541 -5.15 6.89 -0.36
C ASP A 541 -6.26 7.92 -0.36
N ALA A 542 -5.92 9.19 -0.07
CA ALA A 542 -6.90 10.25 -0.04
C ALA A 542 -7.54 10.53 -1.41
N GLY A 543 -6.78 10.32 -2.50
CA GLY A 543 -7.27 10.43 -3.86
C GLY A 543 -7.99 9.20 -4.39
N GLY A 544 -7.87 8.05 -3.72
CA GLY A 544 -8.26 6.75 -4.27
C GLY A 544 -7.43 6.39 -5.51
N PHE A 545 -6.13 6.69 -5.49
CA PHE A 545 -5.19 6.50 -6.58
C PHE A 545 -4.27 5.31 -6.34
N HIS A 546 -3.68 4.80 -7.42
CA HIS A 546 -2.58 3.85 -7.34
C HIS A 546 -1.26 4.57 -7.13
N LEU A 547 -0.43 4.06 -6.22
CA LEU A 547 0.95 4.52 -6.08
C LEU A 547 1.84 3.79 -7.08
N ARG A 548 2.45 4.52 -8.01
CA ARG A 548 3.45 4.01 -8.95
C ARG A 548 4.85 4.39 -8.46
N ARG A 549 5.62 3.37 -8.09
CA ARG A 549 7.01 3.53 -7.61
C ARG A 549 8.00 3.38 -8.75
N ARG A 550 8.96 4.30 -8.81
CA ARG A 550 9.95 4.42 -9.88
C ARG A 550 11.30 4.83 -9.33
N ALA A 551 12.36 4.56 -10.07
CA ALA A 551 13.70 5.08 -9.83
C ALA A 551 14.17 5.87 -11.05
N MET A 552 14.80 7.02 -10.86
CA MET A 552 15.53 7.72 -11.91
C MET A 552 17.02 7.51 -11.69
N ILE A 553 17.67 6.77 -12.58
CA ILE A 553 19.11 6.51 -12.55
C ILE A 553 19.68 7.06 -13.85
N ASP A 554 20.63 7.99 -13.75
CA ASP A 554 21.31 8.62 -14.89
C ASP A 554 20.33 9.12 -15.96
N HIS A 555 19.36 9.94 -15.52
CA HIS A 555 18.29 10.52 -16.33
C HIS A 555 17.29 9.52 -16.95
N THR A 556 17.51 8.21 -16.78
CA THR A 556 16.60 7.17 -17.22
C THR A 556 15.65 6.80 -16.08
N THR A 557 14.34 6.79 -16.35
CA THR A 557 13.33 6.41 -15.36
C THR A 557 12.90 4.96 -15.57
N TYR A 558 13.06 4.17 -14.52
CA TYR A 558 12.66 2.78 -14.43
C TYR A 558 11.45 2.64 -13.51
N ASP A 559 10.49 1.80 -13.88
CA ASP A 559 9.44 1.35 -12.97
C ASP A 559 9.99 0.26 -12.06
N LEU A 560 9.56 0.26 -10.78
CA LEU A 560 9.81 -0.90 -9.93
C LEU A 560 8.86 -2.02 -10.34
N THR A 561 9.42 -3.10 -10.86
CA THR A 561 8.69 -4.18 -11.51
C THR A 561 9.06 -5.51 -10.84
N PRO A 562 8.09 -6.38 -10.48
CA PRO A 562 8.39 -7.70 -9.94
C PRO A 562 9.24 -8.53 -10.92
N LEU A 563 10.15 -9.34 -10.39
CA LEU A 563 11.07 -10.16 -11.19
C LEU A 563 10.30 -11.10 -12.14
N SER A 564 9.16 -11.65 -11.70
CA SER A 564 8.30 -12.51 -12.51
C SER A 564 7.59 -11.80 -13.66
N HIS A 565 7.55 -10.47 -13.68
CA HIS A 565 6.90 -9.67 -14.73
C HIS A 565 7.87 -9.30 -15.85
N LEU A 566 9.14 -9.64 -15.71
CA LEU A 566 10.14 -9.38 -16.73
C LEU A 566 9.96 -10.33 -17.91
N HIS A 567 10.02 -9.75 -19.11
CA HIS A 567 9.97 -10.48 -20.36
C HIS A 567 11.20 -10.19 -21.20
N ALA A 568 11.50 -11.11 -22.12
CA ALA A 568 12.54 -10.89 -23.12
C ALA A 568 12.28 -9.59 -23.90
N GLY A 569 13.33 -8.78 -24.04
CA GLY A 569 13.26 -7.47 -24.69
C GLY A 569 12.87 -6.31 -23.78
N MET A 570 12.64 -6.53 -22.48
CA MET A 570 12.59 -5.43 -21.52
C MET A 570 14.01 -4.98 -21.14
N THR A 571 14.14 -3.70 -20.76
CA THR A 571 15.38 -3.18 -20.17
C THR A 571 15.31 -3.31 -18.66
N VAL A 572 16.35 -3.84 -18.04
CA VAL A 572 16.47 -3.98 -16.58
C VAL A 572 17.80 -3.38 -16.15
N LEU A 573 17.79 -2.64 -15.04
CA LEU A 573 19.03 -2.18 -14.42
C LEU A 573 19.62 -3.33 -13.59
N VAL A 574 20.83 -3.76 -13.95
CA VAL A 574 21.60 -4.83 -13.28
C VAL A 574 22.85 -4.32 -12.61
#